data_AF-A0A3P7EDT6-F1
#
_entry.id   AF-A0A3P7EDT6-F1
#
_cell.length_a   1.000
_cell.length_b   1.000
_cell.length_c   1.000
_cell.angle_alpha   90.00
_cell.angle_beta   90.00
_cell.angle_gamma   90.00
#
_symmetry.space_group_name_H-M   'P 1'
#
loop_
_entity.id
_entity.type
_entity.pdbx_description
1 polymer ?
#
loop_
_entity_poly.entity_id
_entity_poly.type
_entity_poly.pdbx_seq_one_letter_code
_entity_poly.pdbx_strand_id
1 'polypeptide(L)'
;MHFFTEIDSVKFRANDFGPSSIVVSTPRCGRGDTASTTTSMLFVTSSTMLAVEKWEGQFLWALILGIVLAFVLGFAMGANDVANAFGTSVGSGVLTLRKAYILAIIFESLGALFIGYNVTDTMRKSVINLNLYKDTPEELLVGQVAILAGCSTWLLIATFVQLPVSTTHSITGATVGFGLIMRGTEGIHWWKILNIVASWIISPLLSGIVSSILYIIVDFTVIRRKNPFECALRVLPYFYWFCIAFNTFAISYQGSK
;
A
#
# COMPACT_ATOMS: atom_id res chain seq x y z
N MET A 1 -6.29 -5.81 0.76
CA MET A 1 -6.99 -6.41 1.92
C MET A 1 -6.50 -5.88 3.27
N HIS A 2 -5.21 -5.51 3.42
CA HIS A 2 -4.71 -4.91 4.67
C HIS A 2 -5.02 -3.40 4.87
N PHE A 3 -5.49 -2.70 3.83
CA PHE A 3 -5.92 -1.30 3.94
C PHE A 3 -7.19 -1.13 4.79
N PHE A 4 -7.99 -2.21 4.93
CA PHE A 4 -9.22 -2.22 5.72
C PHE A 4 -9.00 -2.72 7.15
N THR A 5 -8.07 -3.64 7.38
CA THR A 5 -7.72 -4.09 8.75
C THR A 5 -7.00 -3.02 9.58
N GLU A 6 -6.52 -1.94 8.98
CA GLU A 6 -5.97 -0.79 9.72
C GLU A 6 -6.96 0.39 9.89
N ILE A 7 -8.15 0.34 9.30
CA ILE A 7 -9.24 1.25 9.74
C ILE A 7 -9.62 0.91 11.19
N ASP A 8 -9.45 -0.35 11.60
CA ASP A 8 -9.53 -0.79 13.00
C ASP A 8 -8.27 -0.46 13.84
N SER A 9 -7.13 -0.11 13.21
CA SER A 9 -5.86 0.19 13.91
C SER A 9 -5.56 1.67 14.08
N VAL A 10 -6.30 2.55 13.39
CA VAL A 10 -6.72 3.80 14.04
C VAL A 10 -7.45 3.32 15.28
N LYS A 11 -6.80 3.44 16.44
CA LYS A 11 -7.45 3.23 17.72
C LYS A 11 -8.59 4.24 17.74
N PHE A 12 -9.76 3.89 17.20
CA PHE A 12 -11.02 4.55 17.46
C PHE A 12 -11.23 4.30 18.95
N ARG A 13 -10.57 5.09 19.79
CA ARG A 13 -11.03 5.19 21.17
C ARG A 13 -12.39 5.84 21.01
N ALA A 14 -13.37 5.31 21.72
CA ALA A 14 -14.66 5.99 21.88
C ALA A 14 -14.51 7.47 22.33
N ASN A 15 -13.33 7.87 22.83
CA ASN A 15 -12.96 9.23 23.18
C ASN A 15 -12.61 10.15 21.99
N ASP A 16 -12.36 9.63 20.79
CA ASP A 16 -12.02 10.43 19.60
C ASP A 16 -13.28 10.97 18.87
N PHE A 17 -14.48 10.58 19.33
CA PHE A 17 -15.77 10.91 18.71
C PHE A 17 -16.67 11.79 19.59
N GLY A 18 -16.11 12.43 20.62
CA GLY A 18 -16.83 13.33 21.51
C GLY A 18 -16.36 14.79 21.37
N PRO A 19 -17.24 15.78 21.56
CA PRO A 19 -16.85 17.19 21.59
C PRO A 19 -15.74 17.36 22.63
N SER A 20 -14.60 17.88 22.18
CA SER A 20 -13.37 18.10 22.93
C SER A 20 -13.61 18.81 24.27
N SER A 21 -13.97 18.05 25.32
CA SER A 21 -14.11 18.53 26.71
C SER A 21 -14.37 17.45 27.78
N ILE A 22 -14.30 16.14 27.52
CA ILE A 22 -14.35 15.14 28.61
C ILE A 22 -12.92 14.75 29.02
N VAL A 23 -12.33 15.63 29.85
CA VAL A 23 -11.17 15.27 30.68
C VAL A 23 -11.66 14.22 31.67
N VAL A 24 -11.30 12.94 31.44
CA VAL A 24 -11.46 11.88 32.44
C VAL A 24 -10.42 12.11 33.54
N SER A 25 -10.73 13.00 34.48
CA SER A 25 -10.11 13.01 35.79
C SER A 25 -10.67 11.80 36.53
N THR A 26 -9.88 10.73 36.66
CA THR A 26 -10.20 9.62 37.56
C THR A 26 -10.25 10.17 39.00
N PRO A 27 -11.41 10.16 39.68
CA PRO A 27 -11.44 10.48 41.10
C PRO A 27 -10.69 9.35 41.82
N ARG A 28 -9.74 9.70 42.68
CA ARG A 28 -9.07 8.74 43.57
C ARG A 28 -10.15 7.97 44.34
N CYS A 29 -10.09 6.65 44.23
CA CYS A 29 -11.01 5.70 44.84
C CYS A 29 -11.20 5.95 46.35
N GLY A 30 -12.38 6.45 46.72
CA GLY A 30 -12.96 6.26 48.04
C GLY A 30 -13.88 5.04 47.98
N ARG A 31 -13.68 4.05 48.87
CA ARG A 31 -14.58 2.90 49.05
C ARG A 31 -16.00 3.40 49.40
N GLY A 32 -16.93 3.38 48.45
CA GLY A 32 -18.32 3.78 48.72
C GLY A 32 -19.32 3.59 47.57
N ASP A 33 -18.95 3.94 46.33
CA ASP A 33 -19.97 4.17 45.28
C ASP A 33 -19.88 3.22 44.07
N THR A 34 -20.17 1.94 44.28
CA THR A 34 -20.25 0.96 43.16
C THR A 34 -21.45 1.22 42.24
N ALA A 35 -22.61 1.65 42.76
CA ALA A 35 -23.81 1.86 41.94
C ALA A 35 -23.72 3.06 40.98
N SER A 36 -23.13 4.18 41.43
CA SER A 36 -22.89 5.38 40.60
C SER A 36 -21.96 5.07 39.42
N THR A 37 -20.92 4.28 39.68
CA THR A 37 -19.94 3.89 38.67
C THR A 37 -20.58 3.05 37.57
N THR A 38 -21.44 2.07 37.89
CA THR A 38 -22.13 1.24 36.90
C THR A 38 -23.07 2.04 36.00
N THR A 39 -23.87 2.96 36.55
CA THR A 39 -24.79 3.80 35.75
C THR A 39 -24.03 4.71 34.79
N SER A 40 -22.92 5.31 35.23
CA SER A 40 -22.07 6.13 34.36
C SER A 40 -21.45 5.33 33.22
N MET A 41 -21.00 4.10 33.48
CA MET A 41 -20.48 3.21 32.45
C MET A 41 -21.57 2.82 31.45
N LEU A 42 -22.78 2.46 31.91
CA LEU A 42 -23.89 2.10 31.03
C LEU A 42 -24.28 3.27 30.12
N PHE A 43 -24.41 4.48 30.65
CA PHE A 43 -24.74 5.67 29.85
C PHE A 43 -23.65 5.98 28.81
N VAL A 44 -22.37 5.88 29.20
CA VAL A 44 -21.24 6.03 28.26
C VAL A 44 -21.32 4.95 27.18
N THR A 45 -21.50 3.68 27.53
CA THR A 45 -21.60 2.60 26.53
C THR A 45 -22.76 2.82 25.55
N SER A 46 -23.95 3.21 26.02
CA SER A 46 -25.08 3.51 25.14
C SER A 46 -24.81 4.70 24.23
N SER A 47 -24.21 5.78 24.75
CA SER A 47 -23.85 6.95 23.93
C SER A 47 -22.82 6.61 22.84
N THR A 48 -21.85 5.75 23.16
CA THR A 48 -20.85 5.29 22.19
C THR A 48 -21.43 4.35 21.14
N MET A 49 -22.36 3.47 21.52
CA MET A 49 -23.04 2.59 20.56
C MET A 49 -23.93 3.38 19.60
N LEU A 50 -24.66 4.40 20.08
CA LEU A 50 -25.45 5.29 19.22
C LEU A 50 -24.55 6.10 18.26
N ALA A 51 -23.39 6.55 18.73
CA ALA A 51 -22.43 7.26 17.88
C ALA A 51 -21.85 6.34 16.80
N VAL A 52 -21.53 5.08 17.14
CA VAL A 52 -21.07 4.05 16.19
C VAL A 52 -22.17 3.73 15.18
N GLU A 53 -23.41 3.44 15.60
CA GLU A 53 -24.53 3.16 14.70
C GLU A 53 -24.81 4.33 13.74
N LYS A 54 -24.71 5.57 14.24
CA LYS A 54 -24.86 6.77 13.40
C LYS A 54 -23.72 6.90 12.38
N TRP A 55 -22.48 6.65 12.80
CA TRP A 55 -21.31 6.72 11.92
C TRP A 55 -21.33 5.59 10.87
N GLU A 56 -21.65 4.38 11.29
CA GLU A 56 -21.90 3.23 10.40
C GLU A 56 -22.99 3.57 9.40
N GLY A 57 -24.15 4.06 9.84
CA GLY A 57 -25.23 4.44 8.93
C GLY A 57 -24.85 5.52 7.91
N GLN A 58 -23.99 6.47 8.29
CA GLN A 58 -23.57 7.57 7.42
C GLN A 58 -22.44 7.21 6.45
N PHE A 59 -21.55 6.27 6.81
CA PHE A 59 -20.33 5.97 6.04
C PHE A 59 -20.20 4.52 5.57
N LEU A 60 -21.16 3.64 5.87
CA LEU A 60 -21.18 2.26 5.37
C LEU A 60 -21.13 2.22 3.84
N TRP A 61 -21.81 3.14 3.15
CA TRP A 61 -21.75 3.23 1.68
C TRP A 61 -20.32 3.47 1.19
N ALA A 62 -19.56 4.33 1.88
CA ALA A 62 -18.19 4.67 1.52
C ALA A 62 -17.25 3.49 1.78
N LEU A 63 -17.47 2.76 2.87
CA LEU A 63 -16.74 1.53 3.19
C LEU A 63 -16.98 0.44 2.14
N ILE A 64 -18.24 0.14 1.82
CA ILE A 64 -18.61 -0.87 0.81
C ILE A 64 -18.04 -0.48 -0.56
N LEU A 65 -18.22 0.78 -0.96
CA LEU A 65 -17.69 1.30 -2.22
C LEU A 65 -16.16 1.24 -2.24
N GLY A 66 -15.50 1.61 -1.14
CA GLY A 66 -14.06 1.52 -0.98
C GLY A 66 -13.54 0.09 -1.14
N ILE A 67 -14.23 -0.90 -0.57
CA ILE A 67 -13.87 -2.32 -0.73
C ILE A 67 -13.97 -2.72 -2.21
N VAL A 68 -15.09 -2.41 -2.85
CA VAL A 68 -15.29 -2.70 -4.29
C VAL A 68 -14.20 -2.05 -5.13
N LEU A 69 -13.94 -0.75 -4.92
CA LEU A 69 -12.90 -0.02 -5.63
C LEU A 69 -11.50 -0.54 -5.33
N ALA A 70 -11.22 -1.04 -4.13
CA ALA A 70 -9.94 -1.66 -3.82
C ALA A 70 -9.74 -2.97 -4.60
N PHE A 71 -10.80 -3.76 -4.81
CA PHE A 71 -10.74 -4.93 -5.70
C PHE A 71 -10.55 -4.53 -7.16
N VAL A 72 -11.25 -3.49 -7.63
CA VAL A 72 -11.07 -2.96 -8.99
C VAL A 72 -9.64 -2.43 -9.18
N LEU A 73 -9.10 -1.70 -8.20
CA LEU A 73 -7.73 -1.23 -8.23
C LEU A 73 -6.75 -2.41 -8.28
N GLY A 74 -6.94 -3.41 -7.42
CA GLY A 74 -6.14 -4.64 -7.41
C GLY A 74 -6.13 -5.34 -8.77
N PHE A 75 -7.30 -5.45 -9.41
CA PHE A 75 -7.43 -5.99 -10.76
C PHE A 75 -6.69 -5.15 -11.79
N ALA A 76 -6.88 -3.83 -11.78
CA ALA A 76 -6.24 -2.91 -12.71
C ALA A 76 -4.70 -2.87 -12.56
N MET A 77 -4.20 -2.90 -11.33
CA MET A 77 -2.77 -3.00 -11.01
C MET A 77 -2.19 -4.30 -11.57
N GLY A 78 -2.81 -5.44 -11.28
CA GLY A 78 -2.36 -6.73 -11.82
C GLY A 78 -2.36 -6.77 -13.35
N ALA A 79 -3.38 -6.22 -14.00
CA ALA A 79 -3.47 -6.18 -15.45
C ALA A 79 -2.37 -5.29 -16.09
N ASN A 80 -1.98 -4.20 -15.44
CA ASN A 80 -0.92 -3.31 -15.92
C ASN A 80 0.49 -3.87 -15.64
N ASP A 81 0.71 -4.42 -14.43
CA ASP A 81 2.05 -4.70 -13.91
C ASP A 81 2.57 -6.09 -14.29
N VAL A 82 1.72 -7.06 -14.64
CA VAL A 82 2.16 -8.43 -15.01
C VAL A 82 3.13 -8.43 -16.20
N ALA A 83 2.96 -7.50 -17.14
CA ALA A 83 3.88 -7.36 -18.27
C ALA A 83 5.29 -6.96 -17.83
N ASN A 84 5.44 -6.23 -16.72
CA ASN A 84 6.73 -5.78 -16.19
C ASN A 84 7.57 -6.96 -15.67
N ALA A 85 6.94 -7.93 -14.99
CA ALA A 85 7.63 -9.09 -14.43
C ALA A 85 7.82 -10.23 -15.44
N PHE A 86 6.81 -10.50 -16.28
CA PHE A 86 6.80 -11.69 -17.14
C PHE A 86 7.00 -11.40 -18.64
N GLY A 87 7.04 -10.12 -19.04
CA GLY A 87 7.15 -9.73 -20.45
C GLY A 87 8.38 -10.32 -21.16
N THR A 88 9.53 -10.36 -20.50
CA THR A 88 10.77 -10.94 -21.03
C THR A 88 10.71 -12.46 -21.15
N SER A 89 10.13 -13.13 -20.16
CA SER A 89 10.03 -14.60 -20.12
C SER A 89 9.00 -15.14 -21.12
N VAL A 90 7.91 -14.40 -21.33
CA VAL A 90 6.92 -14.71 -22.37
C VAL A 90 7.46 -14.34 -23.75
N GLY A 91 8.08 -13.17 -23.89
CA GLY A 91 8.64 -12.69 -25.16
C GLY A 91 9.79 -13.55 -25.69
N SER A 92 10.56 -14.19 -24.81
CA SER A 92 11.61 -15.16 -25.19
C SER A 92 11.09 -16.57 -25.47
N GLY A 93 9.79 -16.84 -25.27
CA GLY A 93 9.19 -18.16 -25.46
C GLY A 93 9.46 -19.16 -24.33
N VAL A 94 10.16 -18.77 -23.26
CA VAL A 94 10.45 -19.62 -22.10
C VAL A 94 9.16 -19.96 -21.33
N LEU A 95 8.23 -19.01 -21.24
CA LEU A 95 6.92 -19.19 -20.63
C LEU A 95 5.79 -18.92 -21.61
N THR A 96 4.77 -19.77 -21.60
CA THR A 96 3.48 -19.46 -22.23
C THR A 96 2.71 -18.45 -21.39
N LEU A 97 1.84 -17.64 -22.00
CA LEU A 97 0.97 -16.68 -21.30
C LEU A 97 0.20 -17.31 -20.11
N ARG A 98 -0.38 -18.50 -20.31
CA ARG A 98 -1.11 -19.20 -19.23
C ARG A 98 -0.24 -19.48 -18.00
N LYS A 99 0.99 -19.96 -18.22
CA LYS A 99 1.95 -20.24 -17.14
C LYS A 99 2.39 -18.95 -16.45
N ALA A 100 2.63 -17.89 -17.22
CA ALA A 100 2.97 -16.57 -16.67
C ALA A 100 1.87 -16.04 -15.75
N TYR A 101 0.59 -16.16 -16.13
CA TYR A 101 -0.53 -15.74 -15.27
C TYR A 101 -0.63 -16.56 -13.98
N ILE A 102 -0.43 -17.89 -14.03
CA ILE A 102 -0.44 -18.72 -12.83
C ILE A 102 0.70 -18.31 -11.87
N LEU A 103 1.90 -18.10 -12.39
CA LEU A 103 3.04 -17.63 -11.57
C LEU A 103 2.78 -16.23 -11.01
N ALA A 104 2.25 -15.30 -11.82
CA ALA A 104 1.91 -13.96 -11.39
C ALA A 104 0.93 -13.97 -10.22
N ILE A 105 -0.17 -14.74 -10.32
CA ILE A 105 -1.16 -14.84 -9.23
C ILE A 105 -0.50 -15.29 -7.93
N ILE A 106 0.38 -16.30 -7.98
CA ILE A 106 1.04 -16.84 -6.79
C ILE A 106 2.03 -15.81 -6.23
N PHE A 107 2.99 -15.35 -7.03
CA PHE A 107 4.12 -14.55 -6.53
C PHE A 107 3.75 -13.09 -6.24
N GLU A 108 2.85 -12.46 -7.00
CA GLU A 108 2.35 -11.12 -6.69
C GLU A 108 1.52 -11.13 -5.41
N SER A 109 0.67 -12.16 -5.22
CA SER A 109 -0.09 -12.30 -3.97
C SER A 109 0.83 -12.52 -2.77
N LEU A 110 1.86 -13.36 -2.90
CA LEU A 110 2.86 -13.57 -1.83
C LEU A 110 3.65 -12.29 -1.53
N GLY A 111 4.06 -11.53 -2.55
CA GLY A 111 4.74 -10.25 -2.37
C GLY A 111 3.87 -9.21 -1.65
N ALA A 112 2.60 -9.10 -2.06
CA ALA A 112 1.63 -8.22 -1.41
C ALA A 112 1.37 -8.61 0.06
N LEU A 113 1.37 -9.90 0.38
CA LEU A 113 1.18 -10.41 1.75
C LEU A 113 2.42 -10.20 2.63
N PHE A 114 3.63 -10.45 2.14
CA PHE A 114 4.84 -10.44 2.96
C PHE A 114 5.49 -9.05 3.14
N ILE A 115 5.46 -8.19 2.12
CA ILE A 115 6.20 -6.90 2.12
C ILE A 115 5.28 -5.71 1.83
N GLY A 116 4.08 -5.94 1.29
CA GLY A 116 3.17 -4.89 0.80
C GLY A 116 2.78 -3.82 1.83
N TYR A 117 2.79 -4.15 3.13
CA TYR A 117 2.51 -3.21 4.21
C TYR A 117 3.43 -1.97 4.18
N ASN A 118 4.74 -2.16 4.00
CA ASN A 118 5.71 -1.06 4.12
C ASN A 118 5.52 0.01 3.03
N VAL A 119 5.19 -0.42 1.81
CA VAL A 119 4.90 0.49 0.70
C VAL A 119 3.59 1.22 0.95
N THR A 120 2.57 0.47 1.39
CA THR A 120 1.24 1.02 1.69
C THR A 120 1.29 2.06 2.81
N ASP A 121 2.01 1.78 3.89
CA ASP A 121 2.19 2.68 5.03
C ASP A 121 2.94 3.95 4.63
N THR A 122 3.98 3.79 3.80
CA THR A 122 4.73 4.93 3.25
C THR A 122 3.82 5.80 2.39
N MET A 123 3.00 5.24 1.51
CA MET A 123 2.06 6.01 0.69
C MET A 123 1.04 6.78 1.54
N ARG A 124 0.48 6.14 2.57
CA ARG A 124 -0.47 6.76 3.50
C ARG A 124 0.13 7.94 4.27
N LYS A 125 1.32 7.77 4.85
CA LYS A 125 1.93 8.75 5.78
C LYS A 125 2.83 9.79 5.10
N SER A 126 3.19 9.58 3.84
CA SER A 126 4.20 10.43 3.19
C SER A 126 3.62 11.56 2.37
N VAL A 127 2.40 11.43 1.86
CA VAL A 127 1.83 12.44 0.96
C VAL A 127 0.99 13.46 1.72
N ILE A 128 0.04 12.98 2.54
CA ILE A 128 -0.93 13.82 3.26
C ILE A 128 -0.51 14.04 4.71
N ASN A 129 -0.71 15.25 5.22
CA ASN A 129 -0.57 15.56 6.64
C ASN A 129 -1.83 15.11 7.40
N LEU A 130 -1.79 13.87 7.91
CA LEU A 130 -2.90 13.26 8.64
C LEU A 130 -3.29 14.02 9.92
N ASN A 131 -2.43 14.89 10.46
CA ASN A 131 -2.77 15.68 11.65
C ASN A 131 -3.91 16.68 11.39
N LEU A 132 -4.07 17.15 10.15
CA LEU A 132 -5.11 18.12 9.76
C LEU A 132 -6.51 17.49 9.61
N TYR A 133 -6.61 16.19 9.83
CA TYR A 133 -7.83 15.41 9.68
C TYR A 133 -8.19 14.65 10.97
N LYS A 134 -7.50 14.92 12.09
CA LYS A 134 -7.80 14.27 13.38
C LYS A 134 -9.25 14.53 13.81
N ASP A 135 -9.73 15.74 13.56
CA ASP A 135 -11.09 16.17 13.91
C ASP A 135 -12.12 15.88 12.79
N THR A 136 -11.66 15.44 11.60
CA THR A 136 -12.50 15.12 10.44
C THR A 136 -12.11 13.79 9.76
N PRO A 137 -12.12 12.65 10.48
CA PRO A 137 -11.71 11.36 9.94
C PRO A 137 -12.61 10.88 8.77
N GLU A 138 -13.87 11.32 8.75
CA GLU A 138 -14.81 11.11 7.65
C GLU A 138 -14.33 11.67 6.30
N GLU A 139 -13.71 12.85 6.31
CA GLU A 139 -13.14 13.46 5.10
C GLU A 139 -12.01 12.60 4.53
N LEU A 140 -11.19 11.99 5.40
CA LEU A 140 -10.17 11.04 4.97
C LEU A 140 -10.78 9.79 4.35
N LEU A 141 -11.83 9.22 4.95
CA LEU A 141 -12.49 8.02 4.43
C LEU A 141 -13.03 8.26 3.02
N VAL A 142 -13.81 9.33 2.83
CA VAL A 142 -14.33 9.72 1.51
C VAL A 142 -13.19 10.04 0.55
N GLY A 143 -12.12 10.66 1.05
CA GLY A 143 -10.88 10.89 0.31
C GLY A 143 -10.22 9.62 -0.22
N GLN A 144 -10.11 8.58 0.61
CA GLN A 144 -9.56 7.29 0.19
C GLN A 144 -10.42 6.64 -0.91
N VAL A 145 -11.74 6.73 -0.79
CA VAL A 145 -12.66 6.27 -1.84
C VAL A 145 -12.42 7.02 -3.16
N ALA A 146 -12.25 8.34 -3.11
CA ALA A 146 -11.95 9.15 -4.30
C ALA A 146 -10.58 8.81 -4.91
N ILE A 147 -9.55 8.60 -4.10
CA ILE A 147 -8.21 8.18 -4.53
C ILE A 147 -8.28 6.81 -5.22
N LEU A 148 -8.97 5.84 -4.61
CA LEU A 148 -9.17 4.51 -5.18
C LEU A 148 -9.93 4.59 -6.51
N ALA A 149 -10.99 5.39 -6.60
CA ALA A 149 -11.77 5.58 -7.83
C ALA A 149 -10.94 6.20 -8.95
N GLY A 150 -10.24 7.30 -8.66
CA GLY A 150 -9.40 8.00 -9.65
C GLY A 150 -8.24 7.13 -10.15
N CYS A 151 -7.54 6.47 -9.23
CA CYS A 151 -6.43 5.58 -9.58
C CYS A 151 -6.91 4.36 -10.38
N SER A 152 -7.99 3.70 -9.94
CA SER A 152 -8.57 2.54 -10.65
C SER A 152 -9.01 2.91 -12.06
N THR A 153 -9.71 4.03 -12.21
CA THR A 153 -10.20 4.50 -13.51
C THR A 153 -9.04 4.77 -14.45
N TRP A 154 -8.01 5.49 -13.97
CA TRP A 154 -6.83 5.78 -14.76
C TRP A 154 -6.07 4.51 -15.19
N LEU A 155 -5.84 3.57 -14.27
CA LEU A 155 -5.15 2.32 -14.59
C LEU A 155 -5.94 1.44 -15.56
N LEU A 156 -7.27 1.38 -15.41
CA LEU A 156 -8.13 0.68 -16.37
C LEU A 156 -8.03 1.32 -17.75
N ILE A 157 -8.20 2.64 -17.86
CA ILE A 157 -8.08 3.36 -19.13
C ILE A 157 -6.71 3.08 -19.78
N ALA A 158 -5.61 3.25 -19.04
CA ALA A 158 -4.26 3.01 -19.52
C ALA A 158 -4.07 1.57 -20.00
N THR A 159 -4.61 0.60 -19.27
CA THR A 159 -4.55 -0.83 -19.64
C THR A 159 -5.37 -1.12 -20.89
N PHE A 160 -6.56 -0.54 -21.04
CA PHE A 160 -7.38 -0.67 -22.25
C PHE A 160 -6.70 -0.09 -23.50
N VAL A 161 -5.98 1.03 -23.35
CA VAL A 161 -5.18 1.62 -24.43
C VAL A 161 -3.76 1.04 -24.54
N GLN A 162 -3.46 -0.04 -23.80
CA GLN A 162 -2.19 -0.78 -23.84
C GLN A 162 -0.96 0.06 -23.47
N LEU A 163 -1.14 1.08 -22.63
CA LEU A 163 -0.05 1.90 -22.12
C LEU A 163 0.48 1.32 -20.80
N PRO A 164 1.77 0.94 -20.71
CA PRO A 164 2.39 0.63 -19.44
C PRO A 164 2.53 1.94 -18.66
N VAL A 165 1.89 2.02 -17.49
CA VAL A 165 1.89 3.21 -16.64
C VAL A 165 2.32 2.85 -15.24
N SER A 166 2.83 3.82 -14.50
CA SER A 166 3.26 3.56 -13.13
C SER A 166 2.11 3.77 -12.15
N THR A 167 1.65 2.68 -11.54
CA THR A 167 0.70 2.67 -10.43
C THR A 167 1.11 3.61 -9.29
N THR A 168 2.39 3.64 -8.93
CA THR A 168 2.91 4.51 -7.85
C THR A 168 2.73 6.00 -8.15
N HIS A 169 2.95 6.41 -9.41
CA HIS A 169 2.70 7.79 -9.83
C HIS A 169 1.20 8.10 -9.81
N SER A 170 0.36 7.18 -10.28
CA SER A 170 -1.10 7.35 -10.30
C SER A 170 -1.68 7.51 -8.91
N ILE A 171 -1.31 6.65 -7.95
CA ILE A 171 -1.81 6.76 -6.57
C ILE A 171 -1.26 8.00 -5.87
N THR A 172 0.03 8.34 -6.07
CA THR A 172 0.62 9.56 -5.49
C THR A 172 -0.07 10.80 -6.04
N GLY A 173 -0.30 10.88 -7.36
CA GLY A 173 -0.98 11.99 -8.02
C GLY A 173 -2.43 12.16 -7.55
N ALA A 174 -3.18 11.06 -7.46
CA ALA A 174 -4.55 11.08 -6.92
C ALA A 174 -4.57 11.56 -5.46
N THR A 175 -3.61 11.09 -4.65
CA THR A 175 -3.47 11.47 -3.23
C THR A 175 -3.10 12.94 -3.07
N VAL A 176 -2.19 13.47 -3.91
CA VAL A 176 -1.85 14.90 -3.98
C VAL A 176 -3.06 15.72 -4.40
N GLY A 177 -3.81 15.30 -5.43
CA GLY A 177 -5.03 15.97 -5.87
C GLY A 177 -6.07 16.09 -4.76
N PHE A 178 -6.31 14.99 -4.03
CA PHE A 178 -7.16 15.00 -2.84
C PHE A 178 -6.66 15.98 -1.77
N GLY A 179 -5.36 15.92 -1.43
CA GLY A 179 -4.76 16.80 -0.42
C GLY A 179 -4.90 18.29 -0.76
N LEU A 180 -4.67 18.65 -2.03
CA LEU A 180 -4.82 20.01 -2.54
C LEU A 180 -6.26 20.51 -2.47
N ILE A 181 -7.25 19.67 -2.78
CA ILE A 181 -8.66 20.05 -2.75
C ILE A 181 -9.15 20.28 -1.31
N MET A 182 -8.78 19.40 -0.38
CA MET A 182 -9.33 19.43 0.98
C MET A 182 -8.66 20.44 1.92
N ARG A 183 -7.34 20.61 1.80
CA ARG A 183 -6.53 21.41 2.73
C ARG A 183 -5.51 22.31 2.03
N GLY A 184 -5.58 22.45 0.71
CA GLY A 184 -4.63 23.25 -0.06
C GLY A 184 -3.20 22.72 0.06
N THR A 185 -2.22 23.64 -0.03
CA THR A 185 -0.79 23.29 0.05
C THR A 185 -0.35 22.85 1.45
N GLU A 186 -1.09 23.22 2.50
CA GLU A 186 -0.82 22.84 3.89
C GLU A 186 -1.17 21.37 4.17
N GLY A 187 -2.10 20.81 3.38
CA GLY A 187 -2.50 19.40 3.40
C GLY A 187 -1.39 18.41 3.07
N ILE A 188 -0.25 18.89 2.57
CA ILE A 188 0.74 18.08 1.87
C ILE A 188 2.12 18.19 2.50
N HIS A 189 2.77 17.04 2.69
CA HIS A 189 4.17 16.97 3.10
C HIS A 189 5.12 17.11 1.91
N TRP A 190 5.32 18.34 1.43
CA TRP A 190 6.16 18.64 0.25
C TRP A 190 7.56 18.03 0.31
N TRP A 191 8.22 18.06 1.47
CA TRP A 191 9.54 17.43 1.63
C TRP A 191 9.52 15.91 1.42
N LYS A 192 8.47 15.24 1.88
CA LYS A 192 8.32 13.80 1.67
C LYS A 192 7.96 13.49 0.22
N ILE A 193 7.14 14.31 -0.43
CA ILE A 193 6.90 14.19 -1.87
C ILE A 193 8.19 14.36 -2.66
N LEU A 194 9.03 15.34 -2.33
CA LEU A 194 10.33 15.52 -2.99
C LEU A 194 11.21 14.28 -2.85
N ASN A 195 11.21 13.62 -1.69
CA ASN A 195 11.92 12.35 -1.51
C ASN A 195 11.33 11.23 -2.39
N ILE A 196 10.00 11.16 -2.54
CA ILE A 196 9.33 10.20 -3.44
C ILE A 196 9.72 10.50 -4.89
N VAL A 197 9.66 11.76 -5.33
CA VAL A 197 10.02 12.18 -6.70
C VAL A 197 11.50 11.90 -6.97
N ALA A 198 12.39 12.17 -6.01
CA ALA A 198 13.80 11.82 -6.12
C ALA A 198 13.98 10.31 -6.32
N SER A 199 13.21 9.48 -5.59
CA SER A 199 13.24 8.02 -5.76
C SER A 199 12.80 7.56 -7.16
N TRP A 200 11.89 8.29 -7.82
CA TRP A 200 11.43 7.97 -9.19
C TRP A 200 12.52 8.17 -10.25
N ILE A 201 13.49 9.06 -10.01
CA ILE A 201 14.62 9.30 -10.91
C ILE A 201 15.79 8.36 -10.56
N ILE A 202 16.07 8.22 -9.27
CA ILE A 202 17.20 7.43 -8.77
C ILE A 202 16.98 5.93 -9.04
N SER A 203 15.75 5.42 -8.91
CA SER A 203 15.48 3.98 -9.02
C SER A 203 15.74 3.44 -10.44
N PRO A 204 15.25 4.05 -11.53
CA PRO A 204 15.60 3.61 -12.88
C PRO A 204 17.10 3.74 -13.19
N LEU A 205 17.77 4.79 -12.70
CA LEU A 205 19.21 4.97 -12.89
C LEU A 205 20.01 3.87 -12.21
N LEU A 206 19.74 3.59 -10.94
CA LEU A 206 20.37 2.49 -10.20
C LEU A 206 20.05 1.14 -10.84
N SER A 207 18.79 0.91 -11.26
CA SER A 207 18.40 -0.30 -11.98
C SER A 207 19.16 -0.46 -13.29
N GLY A 208 19.39 0.62 -14.03
CA GLY A 208 20.18 0.61 -15.27
C GLY A 208 21.65 0.28 -15.03
N ILE A 209 22.26 0.85 -13.98
CA ILE A 209 23.64 0.55 -13.59
C ILE A 209 23.77 -0.92 -13.17
N VAL A 210 22.91 -1.40 -12.27
CA VAL A 210 22.92 -2.79 -11.80
C VAL A 210 22.67 -3.76 -12.95
N SER A 211 21.70 -3.48 -13.81
CA SER A 211 21.43 -4.29 -15.02
C SER A 211 22.64 -4.34 -15.95
N SER A 212 23.33 -3.22 -16.17
CA SER A 212 24.54 -3.17 -16.99
C SER A 212 25.68 -3.99 -16.39
N ILE A 213 25.89 -3.91 -15.08
CA ILE A 213 26.89 -4.72 -14.36
C ILE A 213 26.56 -6.20 -14.47
N LEU A 214 25.30 -6.59 -14.23
CA LEU A 214 24.84 -7.99 -14.36
C LEU A 214 25.02 -8.50 -15.78
N TYR A 215 24.67 -7.70 -16.80
CA TYR A 215 24.88 -8.05 -18.19
C TYR A 215 26.37 -8.27 -18.51
N ILE A 216 27.26 -7.38 -18.06
CA ILE A 216 28.71 -7.53 -18.24
C ILE A 216 29.21 -8.82 -17.58
N ILE A 217 28.75 -9.13 -16.36
CA ILE A 217 29.10 -10.38 -15.68
C ILE A 217 28.66 -11.58 -16.52
N VAL A 218 27.41 -11.61 -17.00
CA VAL A 218 26.90 -12.70 -17.85
C VAL A 218 27.65 -12.79 -19.18
N ASP A 219 27.96 -11.67 -19.82
CA ASP A 219 28.71 -11.61 -21.07
C ASP A 219 30.10 -12.26 -20.91
N PHE A 220 30.85 -11.89 -19.87
CA PHE A 220 32.18 -12.43 -19.60
C PHE A 220 32.19 -13.86 -19.01
N THR A 221 31.19 -14.23 -18.20
CA THR A 221 31.17 -15.55 -17.52
C THR A 221 30.48 -16.63 -18.33
N VAL A 222 29.54 -16.27 -19.21
CA VAL A 222 28.70 -17.19 -19.98
C VAL A 222 28.87 -16.99 -21.48
N ILE A 223 28.48 -15.82 -22.01
CA ILE A 223 28.28 -15.64 -23.46
C ILE A 223 29.60 -15.78 -24.24
N ARG A 224 30.69 -15.18 -23.76
CA ARG A 224 32.01 -15.23 -24.43
C ARG A 224 32.81 -16.51 -24.18
N ARG A 225 32.26 -17.50 -23.47
CA ARG A 225 32.97 -18.76 -23.18
C ARG A 225 32.81 -19.76 -24.32
N LYS A 226 33.78 -20.68 -24.45
CA LYS A 226 33.76 -21.72 -25.50
C LYS A 226 32.52 -22.63 -25.42
N ASN A 227 32.06 -22.92 -24.20
CA ASN A 227 30.87 -23.71 -23.91
C ASN A 227 29.85 -22.86 -23.12
N PRO A 228 29.10 -21.93 -23.75
CA PRO A 228 28.20 -21.03 -23.04
C PRO A 228 27.14 -21.75 -22.21
N PHE A 229 26.62 -22.88 -22.70
CA PHE A 229 25.58 -23.64 -22.01
C PHE A 229 26.05 -24.22 -20.66
N GLU A 230 27.20 -24.89 -20.64
CA GLU A 230 27.78 -25.43 -19.40
C GLU A 230 28.16 -24.32 -18.42
N CYS A 231 28.69 -23.21 -18.94
CA CYS A 231 28.99 -22.02 -18.15
C CYS A 231 27.71 -21.42 -17.54
N ALA A 232 26.62 -21.33 -18.30
CA ALA A 232 25.33 -20.85 -17.80
C ALA A 232 24.83 -21.71 -16.65
N LEU A 233 24.81 -23.04 -16.80
CA LEU A 233 24.39 -23.97 -15.75
C LEU A 233 25.25 -23.87 -14.48
N ARG A 234 26.55 -23.54 -14.62
CA ARG A 234 27.45 -23.33 -13.48
C ARG A 234 27.21 -21.99 -12.78
N VAL A 235 26.83 -20.95 -13.52
CA VAL A 235 26.63 -19.59 -12.98
C VAL A 235 25.23 -19.41 -12.39
N LEU A 236 24.20 -20.05 -12.95
CA LEU A 236 22.80 -19.94 -12.53
C LEU A 236 22.56 -20.15 -11.02
N PRO A 237 23.15 -21.17 -10.35
CA PRO A 237 22.97 -21.36 -8.91
C PRO A 237 23.39 -20.15 -8.08
N TYR A 238 24.41 -19.40 -8.49
CA TYR A 238 24.86 -18.20 -7.77
C TYR A 238 23.84 -17.06 -7.90
N PHE A 239 23.26 -16.87 -9.10
CA PHE A 239 22.20 -15.88 -9.29
C PHE A 239 20.95 -16.22 -8.48
N TYR A 240 20.53 -17.50 -8.50
CA TYR A 240 19.40 -17.94 -7.70
C TYR A 240 19.66 -17.83 -6.21
N TRP A 241 20.85 -18.19 -5.74
CA TRP A 241 21.24 -18.04 -4.35
C TRP A 241 21.20 -16.57 -3.92
N PHE A 242 21.77 -15.66 -4.70
CA PHE A 242 21.73 -14.21 -4.40
C PHE A 242 20.30 -13.67 -4.36
N CYS A 243 19.47 -14.05 -5.34
CA CYS A 243 18.07 -13.63 -5.40
C CYS A 243 17.26 -14.15 -4.21
N ILE A 244 17.39 -15.45 -3.87
CA ILE A 244 16.70 -16.06 -2.73
C ILE A 244 17.20 -15.45 -1.42
N ALA A 245 18.51 -15.29 -1.25
CA ALA A 245 19.10 -14.70 -0.04
C ALA A 245 18.62 -13.26 0.16
N PHE A 246 18.62 -12.44 -0.90
CA PHE A 246 18.13 -11.06 -0.83
C PHE A 246 16.64 -11.00 -0.50
N ASN A 247 15.79 -11.78 -1.18
CA ASN A 247 14.34 -11.80 -0.91
C ASN A 247 14.03 -12.33 0.49
N THR A 248 14.73 -13.39 0.93
CA THR A 248 14.57 -13.94 2.29
C THR A 248 14.99 -12.91 3.34
N PHE A 249 16.09 -12.20 3.11
CA PHE A 249 16.53 -11.11 3.98
C PHE A 249 15.52 -9.97 4.02
N ALA A 250 14.99 -9.54 2.87
CA ALA A 250 13.99 -8.47 2.80
C ALA A 250 12.73 -8.84 3.58
N ILE A 251 12.21 -10.06 3.39
CA ILE A 251 11.05 -10.57 4.13
C ILE A 251 11.36 -10.68 5.63
N SER A 252 12.53 -11.21 6.01
CA SER A 252 12.89 -11.40 7.43
C SER A 252 13.14 -10.08 8.16
N TYR A 253 13.73 -9.10 7.47
CA TYR A 253 14.07 -7.80 8.05
C TYR A 253 12.85 -6.86 8.10
N GLN A 254 11.96 -6.93 7.11
CA GLN A 254 10.86 -5.96 6.95
C GLN A 254 9.46 -6.54 7.18
N GLY A 255 9.28 -7.87 7.17
CA GLY A 255 7.99 -8.55 7.29
C GLY A 255 7.51 -8.82 8.72
N SER A 256 8.24 -8.33 9.74
CA SER A 256 7.92 -8.52 11.17
C SER A 256 7.57 -7.20 11.87
N LYS A 257 6.66 -6.42 11.29
CA LYS A 257 6.01 -5.26 11.93
C LYS A 257 4.51 -5.34 11.72
#